data_AF-A0A6N7C9Z8-F1
#
_entry.id   AF-A0A6N7C9Z8-F1
#
_cell.length_a   1.000
_cell.length_b   1.000
_cell.length_c   1.000
_cell.angle_alpha   90.00
_cell.angle_beta   90.00
_cell.angle_gamma   90.00
#
_symmetry.space_group_name_H-M   'P 1'
#
loop_
_entity.id
_entity.type
_entity.pdbx_description
1 polymer ?
#
loop_
_entity_poly.entity_id
_entity_poly.type
_entity_poly.pdbx_seq_one_letter_code
_entity_poly.pdbx_strand_id
1 'polypeptide(L)'
;MSVPDSERTLRARLAAHQSWANTTDRAARTANARKAQLERFEREVDPDGTLTPAERAIRAEHARKAHLLRLSLKSAASRRKARAATEVATAAEAELHDLRDIDEGTVGRAVVSE
;
A
#
# COMPACT_ATOMS: atom_id res chain seq x y z
N MET A 1 -17.09 -26.84 -12.52
CA MET A 1 -17.53 -25.42 -12.56
C MET A 1 -16.57 -24.61 -11.68
N SER A 2 -15.94 -23.55 -12.20
CA SER A 2 -14.99 -22.73 -11.43
C SER A 2 -15.74 -21.97 -10.34
N VAL A 3 -15.18 -21.94 -9.14
CA VAL A 3 -15.65 -21.07 -8.05
C VAL A 3 -15.55 -19.60 -8.50
N PRO A 4 -16.51 -18.72 -8.18
CA PRO A 4 -16.39 -17.27 -8.44
C PRO A 4 -15.28 -16.61 -7.61
N ASP A 5 -14.71 -15.49 -8.07
CA ASP A 5 -13.67 -14.75 -7.34
C ASP A 5 -14.10 -14.22 -5.97
N SER A 6 -15.35 -13.77 -5.88
CA SER A 6 -15.95 -13.28 -4.63
C SER A 6 -15.98 -14.38 -3.57
N GLU A 7 -16.34 -15.60 -3.96
CA GLU A 7 -16.38 -16.76 -3.07
C GLU A 7 -14.97 -17.23 -2.69
N ARG A 8 -14.01 -17.22 -3.62
CA ARG A 8 -12.58 -17.47 -3.31
C ARG A 8 -12.07 -16.50 -2.23
N THR A 9 -12.40 -15.22 -2.37
CA THR A 9 -11.99 -14.17 -1.43
C THR A 9 -12.60 -14.39 -0.05
N LEU A 10 -13.90 -14.72 0.00
CA LEU A 10 -14.59 -14.98 1.26
C LEU A 10 -14.01 -16.19 2.00
N ARG A 11 -13.72 -17.28 1.27
CA ARG A 11 -13.08 -18.48 1.83
C ARG A 11 -11.69 -18.17 2.38
N ALA A 12 -10.88 -17.37 1.67
CA ALA A 12 -9.56 -16.98 2.14
C ALA A 12 -9.63 -16.16 3.45
N ARG A 13 -10.59 -15.23 3.56
CA ARG A 13 -10.82 -14.46 4.78
C ARG A 13 -11.24 -15.34 5.95
N LEU A 14 -12.20 -16.24 5.73
CA LEU A 14 -12.65 -17.21 6.75
C LEU A 14 -11.46 -18.04 7.28
N ALA A 15 -10.66 -18.59 6.37
CA ALA A 15 -9.48 -19.38 6.73
C ALA A 15 -8.45 -18.56 7.52
N ALA A 16 -8.20 -17.31 7.14
CA ALA A 16 -7.28 -16.43 7.86
C ALA A 16 -7.75 -16.16 9.30
N HIS A 17 -9.02 -15.82 9.49
CA HIS A 17 -9.59 -15.58 10.83
C HIS A 17 -9.54 -16.85 11.69
N GLN A 18 -9.94 -18.00 11.15
CA GLN A 18 -9.87 -19.27 11.87
C GLN A 18 -8.43 -19.60 12.27
N SER A 19 -7.49 -19.42 11.35
CA SER A 19 -6.08 -19.69 11.59
C SER A 19 -5.52 -18.81 12.70
N TRP A 20 -5.86 -17.51 12.73
CA TRP A 20 -5.41 -16.60 13.79
C TRP A 20 -6.11 -16.84 15.13
N ALA A 21 -7.38 -17.26 15.14
CA ALA A 21 -8.08 -17.67 16.35
C ALA A 21 -7.39 -18.89 17.01
N ASN A 22 -6.88 -19.82 16.20
CA ASN A 22 -6.17 -21.01 16.66
C ASN A 22 -4.68 -20.76 16.98
N THR A 23 -4.16 -19.55 16.80
CA THR A 23 -2.74 -19.24 17.07
C THR A 23 -2.55 -18.82 18.53
N THR A 24 -1.95 -19.71 19.32
CA THR A 24 -1.63 -19.45 20.75
C THR A 24 -0.45 -18.49 20.92
N ASP A 25 0.64 -18.71 20.18
CA ASP A 25 1.80 -17.82 20.15
C ASP A 25 1.93 -17.13 18.78
N ARG A 26 1.56 -15.84 18.76
CA ARG A 26 1.63 -15.00 17.56
C ARG A 26 3.07 -14.65 17.16
N ALA A 27 3.98 -14.52 18.13
CA ALA A 27 5.37 -14.18 17.88
C ALA A 27 6.10 -15.35 17.24
N ALA A 28 5.86 -16.58 17.74
CA ALA A 28 6.42 -17.80 17.18
C ALA A 28 5.94 -18.07 15.75
N ARG A 29 4.65 -17.87 15.47
CA ARG A 29 4.08 -18.06 14.12
C ARG A 29 4.83 -17.29 13.02
N THR A 30 5.36 -16.11 13.35
CA THR A 30 6.09 -15.24 12.40
C THR A 30 7.61 -15.26 12.57
N ALA A 31 8.14 -16.02 13.53
CA ALA A 31 9.55 -16.02 13.86
C ALA A 31 10.44 -16.46 12.69
N ASN A 32 10.07 -17.53 11.98
CA ASN A 32 10.83 -18.02 10.82
C ASN A 32 10.88 -16.98 9.69
N ALA A 33 9.78 -16.27 9.43
CA ALA A 33 9.74 -15.22 8.43
C ALA A 33 10.64 -14.03 8.81
N ARG A 34 10.61 -13.63 10.09
CA ARG A 34 11.50 -12.57 10.62
C ARG A 34 12.98 -12.97 10.53
N LYS A 35 13.29 -14.24 10.84
CA LYS A 35 14.64 -14.80 10.72
C LYS A 35 15.12 -14.78 9.27
N ALA A 36 14.34 -15.32 8.34
CA ALA A 36 14.70 -15.34 6.91
C ALA A 36 14.88 -13.93 6.34
N GLN A 37 14.08 -12.95 6.79
CA GLN A 37 14.27 -11.56 6.40
C GLN A 37 15.60 -11.00 6.90
N LEU A 38 16.00 -11.30 8.14
CA LEU A 38 17.29 -10.87 8.69
C LEU A 38 18.47 -11.55 7.99
N GLU A 39 18.40 -12.85 7.75
CA GLU A 39 19.41 -13.62 6.99
C GLU A 39 19.62 -13.08 5.57
N ARG A 40 18.56 -12.55 4.93
CA ARG A 40 18.70 -11.84 3.66
C ARG A 40 19.57 -10.59 3.80
N PHE A 41 19.37 -9.80 4.86
CA PHE A 41 20.18 -8.61 5.10
C PHE A 41 21.61 -8.95 5.50
N GLU A 42 21.84 -10.03 6.25
CA GLU A 42 23.18 -10.53 6.57
C GLU A 42 23.98 -10.86 5.30
N ARG A 43 23.36 -11.55 4.34
CA ARG A 43 23.98 -11.82 3.02
C ARG A 43 24.18 -10.58 2.17
N GLU A 44 23.32 -9.56 2.33
CA GLU A 44 23.43 -8.28 1.61
C GLU A 44 24.62 -7.45 2.11
N VAL A 45 24.89 -7.47 3.42
CA VAL A 45 25.99 -6.70 4.03
C VAL A 45 27.33 -7.44 4.09
N ASP A 46 27.31 -8.76 3.94
CA ASP A 46 28.50 -9.61 3.92
C ASP A 46 28.37 -10.75 2.89
N PRO A 47 28.42 -10.44 1.58
CA PRO A 47 28.28 -11.45 0.53
C PRO A 47 29.38 -12.52 0.56
N ASP A 48 30.60 -12.11 0.94
CA ASP A 48 31.79 -12.97 0.96
C ASP A 48 32.00 -13.68 2.31
N GLY A 49 31.15 -13.41 3.32
CA GLY A 49 31.20 -14.07 4.62
C GLY A 49 32.42 -13.71 5.48
N THR A 50 33.05 -12.56 5.23
CA THR A 50 34.32 -12.15 5.85
C THR A 50 34.15 -11.51 7.22
N LEU A 51 32.95 -11.03 7.54
CA LEU A 51 32.69 -10.35 8.80
C LEU A 51 32.48 -11.35 9.94
N THR A 52 32.83 -10.92 11.16
CA THR A 52 32.46 -11.67 12.36
C THR A 52 30.94 -11.72 12.50
N PRO A 53 30.36 -12.76 13.12
CA PRO A 53 28.91 -12.86 13.30
C PRO A 53 28.30 -11.63 14.02
N ALA A 54 29.01 -11.07 15.00
CA ALA A 54 28.54 -9.89 15.73
C ALA A 54 28.48 -8.63 14.85
N GLU A 55 29.55 -8.37 14.08
CA GLU A 55 29.60 -7.22 13.17
C GLU A 55 28.58 -7.35 12.04
N ARG A 56 28.44 -8.55 11.47
CA ARG A 56 27.45 -8.85 10.45
C ARG A 56 26.03 -8.61 10.94
N ALA A 57 25.69 -9.02 12.17
CA ALA A 57 24.37 -8.81 12.76
C ALA A 57 24.07 -7.31 12.96
N ILE A 58 25.04 -6.53 13.45
CA ILE A 58 24.90 -5.07 13.60
C ILE A 58 24.62 -4.42 12.24
N ARG A 59 25.43 -4.75 11.22
CA ARG A 59 25.23 -4.20 9.87
C ARG A 59 23.90 -4.61 9.26
N ALA A 60 23.48 -5.86 9.44
CA ALA A 60 22.20 -6.37 8.94
C ALA A 60 21.01 -5.61 9.56
N GLU A 61 21.06 -5.29 10.86
CA GLU A 61 20.00 -4.51 11.50
C GLU A 61 19.97 -3.06 10.97
N HIS A 62 21.12 -2.44 10.71
CA HIS A 62 21.18 -1.14 10.06
C HIS A 62 20.64 -1.18 8.63
N ALA A 63 20.98 -2.21 7.84
CA ALA A 63 20.47 -2.41 6.50
C ALA A 63 18.94 -2.60 6.49
N ARG A 64 18.41 -3.37 7.45
CA ARG A 64 16.97 -3.53 7.66
C ARG A 64 16.28 -2.20 7.95
N LYS A 65 16.80 -1.40 8.88
CA LYS A 65 16.26 -0.07 9.19
C LYS A 65 16.28 0.84 7.96
N ALA A 66 17.38 0.88 7.24
CA ALA A 66 17.50 1.66 6.01
C ALA A 66 16.47 1.23 4.95
N HIS A 67 16.25 -0.07 4.77
CA HIS A 67 15.23 -0.59 3.86
C HIS A 67 13.82 -0.09 4.22
N LEU A 68 13.42 -0.19 5.49
CA LEU A 68 12.12 0.26 5.96
C LEU A 68 11.93 1.79 5.82
N LEU A 69 12.99 2.57 6.04
CA LEU A 69 12.98 4.01 5.83
C LEU A 69 12.77 4.36 4.34
N ARG A 70 13.48 3.67 3.42
CA ARG A 70 13.27 3.85 1.98
C ARG A 70 11.82 3.53 1.57
N LEU A 71 11.24 2.45 2.10
CA LEU A 71 9.85 2.10 1.85
C LEU A 71 8.88 3.20 2.36
N SER A 72 9.13 3.71 3.55
CA SER A 72 8.35 4.81 4.15
C SER A 72 8.41 6.08 3.30
N LEU A 73 9.60 6.46 2.82
CA LEU A 73 9.78 7.61 1.92
C LEU A 73 9.02 7.44 0.61
N LYS A 74 9.13 6.26 -0.03
CA LYS A 74 8.40 5.94 -1.26
C LYS A 74 6.89 6.01 -1.04
N SER A 75 6.41 5.48 0.08
CA SER A 75 5.00 5.51 0.46
C SER A 75 4.49 6.94 0.69
N ALA A 76 5.27 7.78 1.38
CA ALA A 76 4.94 9.19 1.58
C ALA A 76 4.86 9.95 0.24
N ALA A 77 5.83 9.73 -0.66
CA ALA A 77 5.81 10.32 -2.00
C ALA A 77 4.57 9.89 -2.80
N SER A 78 4.23 8.59 -2.76
CA SER A 78 3.04 8.06 -3.43
C SER A 78 1.75 8.69 -2.92
N ARG A 79 1.61 8.86 -1.59
CA ARG A 79 0.44 9.52 -0.99
C ARG A 79 0.31 10.98 -1.41
N ARG A 80 1.42 11.72 -1.48
CA ARG A 80 1.42 13.11 -1.96
C ARG A 80 0.94 13.19 -3.40
N LYS A 81 1.45 12.33 -4.29
CA LYS A 81 1.02 12.27 -5.69
C LYS A 81 -0.47 11.94 -5.82
N ALA A 82 -0.96 10.97 -5.05
CA ALA A 82 -2.37 10.60 -5.07
C ALA A 82 -3.27 11.76 -4.64
N ARG A 83 -2.92 12.48 -3.57
CA ARG A 83 -3.67 13.67 -3.12
C ARG A 83 -3.72 14.75 -4.20
N ALA A 84 -2.57 15.11 -4.78
CA ALA A 84 -2.51 16.09 -5.86
C ALA A 84 -3.38 15.68 -7.07
N ALA A 85 -3.37 14.39 -7.43
CA ALA A 85 -4.22 13.89 -8.52
C ALA A 85 -5.72 13.99 -8.18
N THR A 86 -6.11 13.66 -6.94
CA THR A 86 -7.49 13.83 -6.47
C THR A 86 -7.89 15.29 -6.47
N GLU A 87 -7.05 16.21 -5.98
CA GLU A 87 -7.32 17.65 -5.97
C GLU A 87 -7.55 18.19 -7.39
N VAL A 88 -6.71 17.79 -8.35
CA VAL A 88 -6.89 18.14 -9.76
C VAL A 88 -8.20 17.57 -10.31
N ALA A 89 -8.52 16.31 -10.03
CA ALA A 89 -9.76 15.70 -10.48
C ALA A 89 -10.99 16.43 -9.90
N THR A 90 -10.98 16.76 -8.61
CA THR A 90 -12.08 17.49 -7.97
C THR A 90 -12.23 18.90 -8.52
N ALA A 91 -11.13 19.59 -8.85
CA ALA A 91 -11.20 20.91 -9.47
C ALA A 91 -11.79 20.84 -10.88
N ALA A 92 -11.38 19.84 -11.68
CA ALA A 92 -11.94 19.60 -13.01
C ALA A 92 -13.42 19.22 -12.97
N GLU A 93 -13.84 18.40 -12.00
CA GLU A 93 -15.25 18.07 -11.76
C GLU A 93 -16.07 19.30 -11.39
N ALA A 94 -15.53 20.20 -10.56
CA ALA A 94 -16.17 21.46 -10.22
C ALA A 94 -16.28 22.41 -11.44
N GLU A 95 -15.21 22.54 -12.22
CA GLU A 95 -15.22 23.34 -13.46
C GLU A 95 -16.24 22.80 -14.48
N LEU A 96 -16.33 21.48 -14.63
CA LEU A 96 -17.35 20.83 -15.47
C LEU A 96 -18.78 21.07 -14.95
N HIS A 97 -18.98 21.08 -13.63
CA HIS A 97 -20.25 21.40 -13.02
C HIS A 97 -20.67 22.84 -13.33
N ASP A 98 -19.77 23.81 -13.11
CA ASP A 98 -20.03 25.23 -13.38
C ASP A 98 -20.35 25.48 -14.87
N LEU A 99 -19.64 24.81 -15.79
CA LEU A 99 -19.90 24.93 -17.23
C LEU A 99 -21.28 24.37 -17.63
N ARG A 100 -21.74 23.29 -16.98
CA ARG A 100 -23.08 22.73 -17.21
C ARG A 100 -24.18 23.67 -16.74
N ASP A 101 -23.99 24.29 -15.57
CA ASP A 101 -24.94 25.26 -15.02
C ASP A 101 -25.09 26.50 -15.92
N ILE A 102 -24.01 26.94 -16.57
CA ILE A 102 -24.04 28.05 -17.53
C ILE A 102 -24.84 27.68 -18.80
N ASP A 103 -24.67 26.46 -19.31
CA ASP A 103 -25.41 25.97 -20.50
C ASP A 103 -26.91 25.85 -20.19
N GLU A 104 -27.27 25.26 -19.04
CA GLU A 104 -28.67 25.16 -18.59
C GLU A 104 -29.31 26.55 -18.33
N GLY A 105 -28.55 27.49 -17.75
CA GLY A 105 -28.99 28.86 -17.55
C GLY A 105 -29.15 29.66 -18.85
N THR A 106 -28.33 29.35 -19.87
CA THR A 106 -28.41 29.97 -21.20
C THR A 106 -29.61 29.44 -21.99
N VAL A 107 -29.88 28.13 -21.91
CA VAL A 107 -31.09 27.52 -22.51
C VAL A 107 -32.35 28.07 -21.82
N GLY A 108 -32.37 28.17 -20.49
CA GLY A 108 -33.51 28.71 -19.73
C GLY A 108 -33.84 30.18 -20.04
N ARG A 109 -32.86 30.99 -20.45
CA ARG A 109 -33.07 32.38 -20.87
C ARG A 109 -33.52 32.52 -22.32
N ALA A 110 -33.19 31.56 -23.19
CA ALA A 110 -33.60 31.56 -24.59
C ALA A 110 -35.08 31.17 -24.80
N VAL A 111 -35.72 30.49 -23.85
CA VAL A 111 -37.14 30.05 -23.95
C VAL A 111 -38.18 31.05 -23.42
N VAL A 112 -37.79 32.21 -22.90
CA VAL A 112 -38.70 33.22 -22.30
C VAL A 112 -38.77 34.51 -23.14
N SER A 113 -38.70 34.39 -24.46
CA SER A 113 -38.83 35.54 -25.36
C SER A 113 -39.62 35.14 -26.62
N GLU A 114 -40.92 34.96 -26.47
CA GLU A 114 -41.91 35.01 -27.55
C GLU A 114 -43.25 35.53 -27.02
#